data_AF-A0AB34AA50-F1
#
_entry.id   AF-A0AB34AA50-F1
#
_cell.length_a   1.000
_cell.length_b   1.000
_cell.length_c   1.000
_cell.angle_alpha   90.00
_cell.angle_beta   90.00
_cell.angle_gamma   90.00
#
_symmetry.space_group_name_H-M   'P 1'
#
loop_
_entity.id
_entity.type
_entity.pdbx_description
1 polymer ?
#
loop_
_entity_poly.entity_id
_entity_poly.type
_entity_poly.pdbx_seq_one_letter_code
_entity_poly.pdbx_strand_id
1 'polypeptide(L)' 'MDKPNIAEMIIQYEKNKDMTDTQFAFESHLSVERVHNLKSGDYEPTADEIKTVQEYIKLHQ' A
#
# COMPACT_ATOMS: atom_id res chain seq x y z
N MET A 1 -13.78 15.76 2.72
CA MET A 1 -13.22 14.67 1.90
C MET A 1 -12.21 13.98 2.76
N ASP A 2 -12.60 12.88 3.38
CA ASP A 2 -11.75 12.00 4.15
C ASP A 2 -10.56 11.62 3.27
N LYS A 3 -9.33 11.94 3.71
CA LYS A 3 -8.13 11.52 2.99
C LYS A 3 -8.15 9.99 2.94
N PRO A 4 -7.99 9.36 1.77
CA PRO A 4 -7.96 7.90 1.71
C PRO A 4 -6.79 7.41 2.58
N ASN A 5 -7.12 6.54 3.54
CA ASN A 5 -6.13 5.93 4.40
C ASN A 5 -5.34 4.91 3.55
N ILE A 6 -4.03 5.13 3.39
CA ILE A 6 -3.16 4.24 2.62
C ILE A 6 -3.20 2.80 3.17
N ALA A 7 -3.32 2.62 4.48
CA ALA A 7 -3.46 1.30 5.09
C ALA A 7 -4.66 0.56 4.50
N GLU A 8 -5.84 1.20 4.52
CA GLU A 8 -7.07 0.63 3.96
C GLU A 8 -6.93 0.35 2.46
N MET A 9 -6.28 1.23 1.70
CA MET A 9 -6.06 1.01 0.26
C MET A 9 -5.25 -0.26 0.00
N ILE A 10 -4.15 -0.46 0.73
CA ILE A 10 -3.30 -1.65 0.59
C ILE A 10 -4.07 -2.89 1.00
N ILE A 11 -4.70 -2.88 2.18
CA ILE A 11 -5.45 -4.03 2.73
C ILE A 11 -6.57 -4.47 1.77
N GLN A 12 -7.34 -3.51 1.24
CA GLN A 12 -8.43 -3.84 0.32
C GLN A 12 -7.89 -4.37 -1.01
N TYR A 13 -6.81 -3.79 -1.54
CA TYR A 13 -6.22 -4.27 -2.79
C TYR A 13 -5.67 -5.69 -2.64
N GLU A 14 -4.92 -5.96 -1.56
CA GLU A 14 -4.40 -7.28 -1.22
C GLU A 14 -5.53 -8.32 -1.13
N LYS A 15 -6.59 -7.99 -0.37
CA LYS A 15 -7.77 -8.85 -0.23
C LYS A 15 -8.49 -9.11 -1.55
N ASN A 16 -8.63 -8.10 -2.40
CA ASN A 16 -9.32 -8.22 -3.68
C ASN A 16 -8.55 -9.07 -4.71
N LYS A 17 -7.21 -9.09 -4.62
CA LYS A 17 -6.34 -9.83 -5.53
C LYS A 17 -5.83 -11.16 -4.95
N ASP A 18 -6.25 -11.52 -3.73
CA ASP A 18 -5.73 -12.68 -2.98
C ASP A 18 -4.19 -12.65 -2.87
N MET A 19 -3.68 -11.47 -2.47
CA MET A 19 -2.26 -11.14 -2.46
C MET A 19 -1.74 -11.01 -1.03
N THR A 20 -0.49 -11.45 -0.83
CA THR A 20 0.24 -11.28 0.44
C THR A 20 1.04 -9.98 0.47
N ASP A 21 1.38 -9.51 1.67
CA ASP A 21 2.26 -8.36 1.91
C ASP A 21 3.57 -8.44 1.13
N THR A 22 4.14 -9.65 1.04
CA THR A 22 5.37 -9.92 0.30
C THR A 22 5.20 -9.75 -1.19
N GLN A 23 4.07 -10.20 -1.75
CA GLN A 23 3.77 -10.02 -3.16
C GLN A 23 3.51 -8.54 -3.47
N PHE A 24 2.71 -7.85 -2.65
CA PHE A 24 2.44 -6.43 -2.83
C PHE A 24 3.74 -5.63 -2.78
N ALA A 25 4.56 -5.85 -1.76
CA ALA A 25 5.87 -5.22 -1.61
C ALA A 25 6.76 -5.43 -2.86
N PHE A 26 6.86 -6.67 -3.31
CA PHE A 26 7.66 -7.02 -4.48
C PHE A 26 7.18 -6.30 -5.74
N GLU A 27 5.88 -6.30 -6.01
CA GLU A 27 5.31 -5.70 -7.22
C GLU A 27 5.25 -4.16 -7.18
N SER A 28 5.05 -3.58 -5.99
CA SER A 28 5.01 -2.13 -5.79
C SER A 28 6.40 -1.52 -5.59
N HIS A 29 7.46 -2.31 -5.65
CA HIS A 29 8.84 -1.90 -5.33
C HIS A 29 9.01 -1.28 -3.94
N LEU A 30 8.21 -1.72 -2.96
CA LEU A 30 8.36 -1.36 -1.56
C LEU A 30 9.03 -2.52 -0.80
N SER A 31 9.70 -2.22 0.31
CA SER A 31 10.11 -3.29 1.23
C SER A 31 8.89 -3.83 1.98
N VAL A 32 8.89 -5.14 2.30
CA VAL A 32 7.85 -5.76 3.14
C VAL A 32 7.65 -5.03 4.46
N GLU A 33 8.74 -4.64 5.13
CA GLU A 33 8.68 -3.84 6.36
C GLU A 33 7.98 -2.50 6.13
N ARG A 34 8.17 -1.89 4.97
CA ARG A 34 7.52 -0.63 4.62
C ARG A 34 6.02 -0.81 4.44
N VAL A 35 5.61 -1.88 3.77
CA VAL A 35 4.19 -2.26 3.62
C VAL A 35 3.55 -2.51 4.98
N HIS A 36 4.22 -3.26 5.87
CA HIS A 36 3.73 -3.47 7.25
C HIS A 36 3.57 -2.14 8.00
N ASN A 37 4.57 -1.26 7.96
CA ASN A 37 4.50 0.03 8.66
C ASN A 37 3.37 0.90 8.10
N LEU A 38 3.19 0.94 6.77
CA LEU A 38 2.11 1.69 6.11
C LEU A 38 0.73 1.17 6.54
N LYS A 39 0.59 -0.14 6.72
CA LYS A 39 -0.66 -0.77 7.19
C LYS A 39 -0.91 -0.59 8.68
N SER A 40 0.16 -0.56 9.48
CA SER A 40 0.05 -0.34 10.93
C SER A 40 -0.42 1.08 11.26
N GLY A 41 -0.07 2.06 10.42
CA GLY A 41 -0.36 3.47 10.69
C GLY A 41 0.50 4.07 11.81
N ASP A 42 1.61 3.40 12.16
CA ASP A 42 2.55 3.82 13.21
C ASP A 42 3.33 5.10 12.86
N TYR A 43 3.20 5.59 11.64
CA TYR A 43 3.82 6.82 11.16
C TYR A 43 3.01 7.44 10.04
N GLU A 44 3.26 8.72 9.79
CA GLU A 44 2.70 9.40 8.63
C GLU A 44 3.44 8.99 7.35
N PRO A 45 2.75 8.38 6.36
CA PRO A 45 3.35 8.03 5.08
C PRO A 45 3.95 9.25 4.39
N THR A 46 5.12 9.10 3.80
CA THR A 46 5.71 10.17 3.00
C THR A 46 4.95 10.35 1.69
N ALA A 47 5.08 11.54 1.07
CA ALA A 47 4.42 11.83 -0.20
C ALA A 47 4.83 10.84 -1.32
N ASP A 48 6.07 10.36 -1.30
CA ASP A 48 6.60 9.40 -2.27
C ASP A 48 5.94 8.02 -2.14
N GLU A 49 5.71 7.57 -0.91
CA GLU A 49 5.05 6.29 -0.64
C GLU A 49 3.58 6.30 -0.99
N ILE A 50 2.90 7.40 -0.63
CA ILE A 50 1.51 7.62 -1.03
C ILE A 50 1.41 7.53 -2.54
N LYS A 51 2.31 8.21 -3.26
CA LYS A 51 2.36 8.19 -4.71
C LYS A 51 2.62 6.78 -5.26
N THR A 52 3.66 6.10 -4.77
CA THR A 52 4.04 4.75 -5.20
C THR A 52 2.89 3.74 -5.05
N VAL A 53 2.24 3.71 -3.87
CA VAL A 53 1.10 2.83 -3.60
C VAL A 53 -0.08 3.16 -4.52
N GLN A 54 -0.42 4.45 -4.65
CA GLN A 54 -1.55 4.87 -5.48
C GLN A 54 -1.33 4.58 -6.97
N GLU A 55 -0.13 4.83 -7.49
CA GLU A 55 0.21 4.53 -8.88
C GLU A 55 0.19 3.02 -9.14
N TYR A 56 0.80 2.22 -8.27
CA TYR A 56 0.78 0.76 -8.40
C TYR A 56 -0.66 0.23 -8.40
N ILE A 57 -1.48 0.59 -7.41
CA ILE A 57 -2.88 0.16 -7.35
C ILE A 57 -3.61 0.58 -8.62
N LYS A 58 -3.51 1.85 -9.02
CA LYS A 58 -4.20 2.40 -10.21
C LYS A 58 -3.81 1.69 -11.51
N LEU A 59 -2.55 1.29 -11.66
CA LEU A 59 -2.06 0.59 -12.86
C LEU A 59 -2.53 -0.87 -12.94
N HIS A 60 -2.93 -1.47 -11.81
CA HIS A 60 -3.22 -2.91 -11.70
C HIS A 60 -4.64 -3.21 -11.18
N GLN A 61 -5.57 -2.24 -11.22
CA GLN A 61 -6.97 -2.39 -10.79
C GLN A 61 -7.70 -3.45 -11.61
#